data_AF-A0A098F2K1-F1
#
_entry.id   AF-A0A098F2K1-F1
#
_cell.length_a   1.000
_cell.length_b   1.000
_cell.length_c   1.000
_cell.angle_alpha   90.00
_cell.angle_beta   90.00
_cell.angle_gamma   90.00
#
_symmetry.space_group_name_H-M   'P 1'
#
loop_
_entity.id
_entity.type
_entity.pdbx_description
1 polymer ?
#
loop_
_entity_poly.entity_id
_entity_poly.type
_entity_poly.pdbx_seq_one_letter_code
_entity_poly.pdbx_strand_id
1 'polypeptide(L)'
;METSIMNLLLADELNEWDPFCIGEGSYDTEIADTIQAVHELKEPKQLAKRLQSIYEFSFEQMIPFKECLAVAKKLLSIKNESSCSLL
;
A
#
# COMPACT_ATOMS: atom_id res chain seq x y z
N MET A 1 -8.92 13.71 -12.11
CA MET A 1 -7.47 13.80 -12.37
C MET A 1 -6.67 13.53 -11.10
N GLU A 2 -7.05 14.08 -9.94
CA GLU A 2 -6.29 13.93 -8.68
C GLU A 2 -6.14 12.48 -8.17
N THR A 3 -7.19 11.66 -8.27
CA THR A 3 -7.13 10.24 -7.88
C THR A 3 -6.08 9.45 -8.67
N SER A 4 -5.83 9.84 -9.92
CA SER A 4 -4.84 9.17 -10.77
C SER A 4 -3.41 9.44 -10.32
N ILE A 5 -3.07 10.66 -9.89
CA ILE A 5 -1.71 10.99 -9.42
C ILE A 5 -1.43 10.30 -8.09
N MET A 6 -2.37 10.36 -7.14
CA MET A 6 -2.22 9.67 -5.87
C MET A 6 -2.03 8.15 -6.06
N ASN A 7 -2.83 7.52 -6.92
CA ASN A 7 -2.71 6.09 -7.20
C ASN A 7 -1.35 5.73 -7.81
N LEU A 8 -0.77 6.60 -8.66
CA LEU A 8 0.58 6.39 -9.20
C LEU A 8 1.65 6.45 -8.10
N LEU A 9 1.57 7.44 -7.19
CA LEU A 9 2.50 7.55 -6.06
C LEU A 9 2.38 6.34 -5.09
N LEU A 10 1.16 5.86 -4.86
CA LEU A 10 0.94 4.66 -4.05
C LEU A 10 1.51 3.41 -4.73
N ALA A 11 1.31 3.27 -6.04
CA ALA A 11 1.85 2.14 -6.80
C ALA A 11 3.39 2.14 -6.83
N ASP A 12 4.01 3.32 -6.92
CA ASP A 12 5.46 3.49 -6.88
C ASP A 12 6.04 3.03 -5.53
N GLU A 13 5.53 3.58 -4.42
CA GLU A 13 5.96 3.18 -3.05
C GLU A 13 5.75 1.69 -2.78
N LEU A 14 4.69 1.08 -3.33
CA LEU A 14 4.44 -0.35 -3.18
C LEU A 14 5.36 -1.23 -4.05
N ASN A 15 5.75 -0.77 -5.25
CA ASN A 15 6.74 -1.46 -6.06
C ASN A 15 8.13 -1.42 -5.41
N GLU A 16 8.51 -0.28 -4.83
CA GLU A 16 9.79 -0.13 -4.11
C GLU A 16 9.85 -0.96 -2.83
N TRP A 17 8.70 -1.27 -2.20
CA TRP A 17 8.68 -2.01 -0.95
C TRP A 17 9.22 -3.45 -1.10
N ASP A 18 8.93 -4.12 -2.22
CA ASP A 18 9.38 -5.46 -2.61
C ASP A 18 9.68 -6.42 -1.42
N PRO A 19 8.67 -6.77 -0.61
CA PRO A 19 8.87 -7.49 0.65
C PRO A 19 9.46 -8.90 0.47
N PHE A 20 9.35 -9.48 -0.73
CA PHE A 20 9.85 -10.81 -1.04
C PHE A 20 11.07 -10.82 -1.97
N CYS A 21 11.59 -9.64 -2.34
CA CYS A 21 12.75 -9.49 -3.23
C CYS A 21 12.59 -10.23 -4.57
N ILE A 22 11.38 -10.23 -5.14
CA ILE A 22 11.06 -10.89 -6.42
C ILE A 22 11.10 -9.92 -7.60
N GLY A 23 11.37 -8.63 -7.34
CA GLY A 23 11.53 -7.59 -8.35
C GLY A 23 10.24 -6.84 -8.69
N GLU A 24 10.42 -5.60 -9.13
CA GLU A 24 9.37 -4.66 -9.53
C GLU A 24 8.45 -5.26 -10.62
N GLY A 25 7.15 -4.95 -10.55
CA GLY A 25 6.14 -5.45 -11.49
C GLY A 25 5.60 -6.86 -11.20
N SER A 26 6.06 -7.52 -10.14
CA SER A 26 5.53 -8.83 -9.71
C SER A 26 4.30 -8.74 -8.79
N TYR A 27 3.85 -7.53 -8.48
CA TYR A 27 2.86 -7.24 -7.43
C TYR A 27 1.61 -6.52 -7.94
N ASP A 28 1.37 -6.45 -9.26
CA ASP A 28 0.32 -5.62 -9.86
C ASP A 28 -1.07 -5.84 -9.24
N THR A 29 -1.42 -7.10 -8.94
CA THR A 29 -2.71 -7.46 -8.32
C THR A 29 -2.77 -7.00 -6.87
N GLU A 30 -1.73 -7.27 -6.09
CA GLU A 30 -1.65 -6.90 -4.67
C GLU A 30 -1.57 -5.39 -4.48
N ILE A 31 -0.92 -4.69 -5.42
CA ILE A 31 -0.86 -3.23 -5.48
C ILE A 31 -2.25 -2.65 -5.71
N ALA A 32 -3.00 -3.16 -6.69
CA ALA A 32 -4.35 -2.69 -6.97
C ALA A 32 -5.27 -2.88 -5.74
N ASP A 33 -5.22 -4.06 -5.11
CA ASP A 33 -5.98 -4.36 -3.89
C ASP A 33 -5.56 -3.48 -2.71
N THR A 34 -4.27 -3.19 -2.59
CA THR A 34 -3.74 -2.32 -1.54
C THR A 34 -4.16 -0.87 -1.75
N ILE A 35 -4.14 -0.36 -2.99
CA ILE A 35 -4.63 0.98 -3.33
C ILE A 35 -6.11 1.10 -2.96
N GLN A 36 -6.92 0.10 -3.31
CA GLN A 36 -8.33 0.06 -2.90
C GLN A 36 -8.49 0.09 -1.38
N ALA A 37 -7.70 -0.70 -0.64
CA ALA A 37 -7.70 -0.69 0.82
C ALA A 37 -7.27 0.67 1.42
N VAL A 38 -6.33 1.36 0.80
CA VAL A 38 -5.90 2.73 1.19
C VAL A 38 -7.06 3.71 1.04
N HIS A 39 -7.90 3.59 0.00
CA HIS A 39 -9.08 4.44 -0.15
C HIS A 39 -10.11 4.24 0.97
N GLU A 40 -10.35 3.00 1.36
CA GLU A 40 -11.36 2.60 2.34
C GLU A 40 -10.92 2.83 3.80
N LEU A 41 -9.65 2.56 4.10
CA LEU A 41 -9.12 2.56 5.47
C LEU A 41 -8.39 3.86 5.77
N LYS A 42 -8.53 4.33 7.02
CA LYS A 42 -7.85 5.53 7.53
C LYS A 42 -6.89 5.23 8.68
N GLU A 43 -7.04 4.07 9.31
CA GLU A 43 -6.27 3.65 10.47
C GLU A 43 -5.07 2.79 10.05
N PRO A 44 -3.81 3.21 10.33
CA PRO A 44 -2.62 2.49 9.87
C PRO A 44 -2.57 1.02 10.31
N LYS A 45 -3.07 0.71 11.52
CA LYS A 45 -3.11 -0.67 12.02
C LYS A 45 -4.10 -1.55 11.26
N GLN A 46 -5.22 -1.00 10.81
CA GLN A 46 -6.21 -1.75 10.03
C GLN A 46 -5.67 -1.98 8.62
N LEU A 47 -5.08 -0.95 8.02
CA LEU A 47 -4.44 -1.06 6.71
C LEU A 47 -3.30 -2.08 6.75
N ALA A 48 -2.42 -2.05 7.76
CA ALA A 48 -1.34 -3.02 7.91
C ALA A 48 -1.82 -4.47 7.95
N LYS A 49 -2.91 -4.75 8.66
CA LYS A 49 -3.52 -6.10 8.67
C LYS A 49 -4.04 -6.48 7.29
N ARG A 50 -4.66 -5.53 6.58
CA ARG A 50 -5.18 -5.76 5.23
C ARG A 50 -4.06 -6.06 4.24
N LEU A 51 -2.95 -5.30 4.26
CA LEU A 51 -1.75 -5.57 3.47
C LEU A 51 -1.21 -6.96 3.77
N GLN A 52 -1.04 -7.30 5.05
CA GLN A 52 -0.54 -8.61 5.45
C GLN A 52 -1.38 -9.73 4.83
N SER A 53 -2.71 -9.65 4.91
CA SER A 53 -3.60 -10.66 4.32
C SER A 53 -3.60 -10.68 2.79
N ILE A 54 -3.44 -9.54 2.12
CA ILE A 54 -3.35 -9.47 0.64
C ILE A 54 -2.11 -10.24 0.18
N TYR A 55 -0.94 -9.90 0.74
CA TYR A 55 0.32 -10.51 0.32
C TYR A 55 0.45 -11.96 0.80
N GLU A 56 -0.07 -12.30 1.99
CA GLU A 56 -0.12 -13.69 2.46
C GLU A 56 -1.00 -14.56 1.55
N PHE A 57 -2.11 -14.04 1.04
CA PHE A 57 -2.98 -14.78 0.12
C PHE A 57 -2.29 -15.10 -1.21
N SER A 58 -1.52 -14.14 -1.76
CA SER A 58 -0.87 -14.30 -3.07
C SER A 58 0.43 -15.10 -3.02
N PHE A 59 1.22 -14.93 -1.94
CA PHE A 59 2.57 -15.49 -1.85
C PHE A 59 2.72 -16.61 -0.82
N GLU A 60 1.62 -16.95 -0.11
CA GLU A 60 1.59 -17.95 0.96
C GLU A 60 2.66 -17.71 2.06
N GLN A 61 3.08 -16.45 2.19
CA GLN A 61 4.14 -16.01 3.10
C GLN A 61 3.66 -14.85 3.95
N MET A 62 3.90 -14.97 5.26
CA MET A 62 3.49 -13.94 6.21
C MET A 62 4.58 -12.87 6.34
N ILE A 63 4.25 -11.65 5.91
CA ILE A 63 5.09 -10.47 6.14
C ILE A 63 4.97 -10.06 7.62
N PRO A 64 6.06 -9.72 8.32
CA PRO A 64 5.99 -9.24 9.70
C PRO A 64 5.08 -8.00 9.83
N PHE A 65 4.15 -8.02 10.78
CA PHE A 65 3.18 -6.93 10.97
C PHE A 65 3.84 -5.55 11.12
N LYS A 66 5.04 -5.48 11.72
CA LYS A 66 5.79 -4.23 11.89
C LYS A 66 6.18 -3.61 10.55
N GLU A 67 6.49 -4.43 9.54
CA GLU A 67 6.85 -3.99 8.19
C GLU A 67 5.59 -3.51 7.45
N CYS A 68 4.51 -4.28 7.50
CA CYS A 68 3.21 -3.86 6.96
C CYS A 68 2.75 -2.53 7.59
N LEU A 69 2.99 -2.34 8.89
CA LEU A 69 2.65 -1.10 9.60
C LEU A 69 3.50 0.09 9.17
N ALA A 70 4.78 -0.12 8.85
CA ALA A 70 5.65 0.94 8.36
C ALA A 70 5.15 1.46 7.01
N VAL A 71 4.88 0.55 6.06
CA VAL A 71 4.33 0.89 4.75
C VAL A 71 2.94 1.50 4.85
N ALA A 72 2.04 0.90 5.65
CA ALA A 72 0.69 1.44 5.83
C ALA A 72 0.67 2.91 6.30
N LYS A 73 1.62 3.31 7.15
CA LYS A 73 1.76 4.71 7.58
C LYS A 73 2.19 5.62 6.43
N LYS A 74 3.15 5.18 5.61
CA LYS A 74 3.60 5.94 4.44
C LYS A 74 2.47 6.13 3.42
N LEU A 75 1.75 5.05 3.08
CA LEU A 75 0.63 5.10 2.14
C LEU A 75 -0.47 6.08 2.59
N LEU A 76 -0.79 6.08 3.89
CA LEU A 76 -1.74 7.04 4.44
C LEU A 76 -1.20 8.47 4.47
N SER A 77 0.11 8.67 4.63
CA SER A 77 0.75 10.00 4.47
C SER A 77 0.57 10.51 3.04
N ILE A 78 0.89 9.69 2.04
CA ILE A 78 0.72 10.02 0.61
C ILE A 78 -0.73 10.40 0.31
N LYS A 79 -1.70 9.60 0.79
CA LYS A 79 -3.13 9.90 0.66
C LYS A 79 -3.51 11.24 1.28
N ASN A 80 -3.03 11.50 2.50
CA ASN A 80 -3.34 12.72 3.23
C ASN A 80 -2.69 13.95 2.57
N GLU A 81 -1.46 13.86 2.12
CA GLU A 81 -0.75 14.95 1.42
C GLU A 81 -1.42 15.28 0.08
N SER A 82 -1.79 14.25 -0.68
CA SER A 82 -2.55 14.40 -1.93
C SER A 82 -3.92 15.03 -1.69
N SER A 83 -4.55 14.75 -0.55
CA SER A 83 -5.83 15.36 -0.14
C SER A 83 -5.66 16.77 0.45
N CYS A 84 -4.48 17.10 0.97
CA CYS A 84 -4.18 18.34 1.68
C CYS A 84 -3.57 19.42 0.77
N SER A 85 -3.21 19.08 -0.47
CA SER A 85 -2.74 20.03 -1.50
C SER A 85 -3.87 20.94 -2.06
N LEU A 86 -5.07 20.89 -1.46
CA LEU A 86 -6.27 21.65 -1.80
C LEU A 86 -6.49 22.89 -0.91
N LEU A 87 -5.50 23.30 -0.09
CA LEU A 87 -5.51 24.53 0.71
C LEU A 87 -4.47 25.53 0.20
#